data_AF-A0A7S3YAJ6-F1
#
_entry.id   AF-A0A7S3YAJ6-F1
#
_cell.length_a   1.000
_cell.length_b   1.000
_cell.length_c   1.000
_cell.angle_alpha   90.00
_cell.angle_beta   90.00
_cell.angle_gamma   90.00
#
_symmetry.space_group_name_H-M   'P 1'
#
loop_
_entity.id
_entity.type
_entity.pdbx_description
1 polymer ?
#
loop_
_entity_poly.entity_id
_entity_poly.type
_entity_poly.pdbx_seq_one_letter_code
_entity_poly.pdbx_strand_id
1 'polypeptide(L)'
;VNLTQIYQLLKNAGHHDNDTRYMATHDLITELEKVDVLDQSLQIRIRQAIIQQLDDKNTDVQTVAVRCLSTLVRKFDSAQVADIVDKLGSLVADAKQEANRDVYGIGLRTCIVALKPEDGRRLAGAL
;
A
#
# COMPACT_ATOMS: atom_id res chain seq x y z
N VAL A 1 11.23 1.20 16.25
CA VAL A 1 10.81 0.31 15.15
C VAL A 1 11.42 -1.05 15.34
N ASN A 2 10.61 -2.09 15.41
CA ASN A 2 11.13 -3.46 15.41
C ASN A 2 11.09 -3.98 13.96
N LEU A 3 12.21 -3.89 13.24
CA LEU A 3 12.28 -4.34 11.84
C LEU A 3 11.90 -5.83 11.70
N THR A 4 12.27 -6.65 12.68
CA THR A 4 11.87 -8.06 12.75
C THR A 4 10.35 -8.22 12.78
N GLN A 5 9.66 -7.33 13.50
CA GLN A 5 8.20 -7.31 13.54
C GLN A 5 7.62 -6.97 12.15
N ILE A 6 8.14 -5.96 11.45
CA ILE A 6 7.67 -5.61 10.10
C ILE A 6 7.84 -6.81 9.15
N TYR A 7 9.00 -7.47 9.17
CA TYR A 7 9.21 -8.67 8.34
C TYR A 7 8.24 -9.81 8.68
N GLN A 8 7.94 -10.03 9.95
CA GLN A 8 6.97 -11.04 10.38
C GLN A 8 5.55 -10.69 9.93
N LEU A 9 5.16 -9.41 10.02
CA LEU A 9 3.87 -8.93 9.53
C LEU A 9 3.74 -9.09 8.02
N LEU A 10 4.79 -8.77 7.25
CA LEU A 10 4.81 -8.99 5.80
C LEU A 10 4.67 -10.47 5.43
N LYS A 11 5.27 -11.37 6.19
CA LYS A 11 5.07 -12.81 6.02
C LYS A 11 3.61 -13.20 6.29
N ASN A 12 3.02 -12.68 7.37
CA ASN A 12 1.64 -12.98 7.76
C ASN A 12 0.60 -12.34 6.82
N ALA A 13 0.94 -11.24 6.15
CA ALA A 13 0.09 -10.60 5.14
C ALA A 13 -0.19 -11.50 3.92
N GLY A 14 0.65 -12.52 3.70
CA GLY A 14 0.44 -13.57 2.68
C GLY A 14 -0.07 -14.91 3.24
N HIS A 15 -0.55 -14.94 4.49
CA HIS A 15 -1.02 -16.17 5.13
C HIS A 15 -2.31 -16.72 4.48
N HIS A 16 -2.58 -18.02 4.62
CA HIS A 16 -3.76 -18.65 4.02
C HIS A 16 -5.07 -18.21 4.70
N ASP A 17 -5.02 -17.96 6.00
CA ASP A 17 -6.14 -17.47 6.80
C ASP A 17 -6.36 -15.95 6.64
N ASN A 18 -7.60 -15.54 6.43
CA ASN A 18 -7.94 -14.14 6.10
C ASN A 18 -7.84 -13.22 7.33
N ASP A 19 -8.21 -13.68 8.52
CA ASP A 19 -8.09 -12.91 9.76
C ASP A 19 -6.61 -12.61 10.04
N THR A 20 -5.73 -13.59 9.82
CA THR A 20 -4.28 -13.43 9.95
C THR A 20 -3.75 -12.38 8.98
N ARG A 21 -4.19 -12.39 7.72
CA ARG A 21 -3.78 -11.37 6.73
C ARG A 21 -4.27 -9.99 7.13
N TYR A 22 -5.53 -9.88 7.53
CA TYR A 22 -6.14 -8.62 7.97
C TYR A 22 -5.38 -8.04 9.17
N MET A 23 -5.19 -8.84 10.22
CA MET A 23 -4.49 -8.43 11.44
C MET A 23 -3.05 -8.04 11.16
N ALA A 24 -2.36 -8.79 10.29
CA ALA A 24 -1.00 -8.46 9.90
C ALA A 24 -0.89 -7.09 9.21
N THR A 25 -1.80 -6.79 8.29
CA THR A 25 -1.82 -5.49 7.61
C THR A 25 -2.28 -4.36 8.53
N HIS A 26 -3.22 -4.63 9.42
CA HIS A 26 -3.64 -3.70 10.46
C HIS A 26 -2.46 -3.30 11.37
N ASP A 27 -1.72 -4.29 11.86
CA ASP A 27 -0.58 -4.07 12.74
C ASP A 27 0.59 -3.43 11.98
N LEU A 28 0.76 -3.76 10.70
CA LEU A 28 1.75 -3.13 9.84
C LEU A 28 1.51 -1.63 9.74
N ILE A 29 0.27 -1.16 9.57
CA ILE A 29 -0.06 0.27 9.62
C ILE A 29 0.44 0.89 10.93
N THR A 30 0.12 0.25 12.05
CA THR A 30 0.51 0.74 13.38
C THR A 30 2.03 0.79 13.57
N GLU A 31 2.77 -0.19 13.06
CA GLU A 31 4.23 -0.20 13.13
C GLU A 31 4.86 0.85 12.21
N LEU A 32 4.32 1.05 11.00
CA LEU A 32 4.81 2.08 10.08
C LEU A 32 4.62 3.50 10.62
N GLU A 33 3.57 3.76 11.38
CA GLU A 33 3.36 5.07 12.02
C GLU A 33 4.48 5.42 13.03
N LYS A 34 5.09 4.40 13.65
CA LYS A 34 6.21 4.55 14.61
C LYS A 34 7.58 4.69 13.94
N VAL A 35 7.64 4.60 12.61
CA VAL A 35 8.88 4.72 11.84
C VAL A 35 8.96 6.13 11.26
N ASP A 36 10.11 6.79 11.45
CA ASP A 36 10.40 8.08 10.82
C ASP A 36 11.02 7.89 9.42
N VAL A 37 11.95 6.94 9.28
CA VAL A 37 12.65 6.66 8.02
C VAL A 37 12.69 5.15 7.77
N LEU A 38 12.25 4.74 6.58
CA LEU A 38 12.34 3.36 6.10
C LEU A 38 13.38 3.28 4.99
N ASP A 39 14.19 2.23 5.00
CA ASP A 39 15.08 1.96 3.88
C ASP A 39 14.27 1.61 2.62
N GLN A 40 14.80 2.00 1.45
CA GLN A 40 14.11 1.83 0.17
C GLN A 40 13.81 0.35 -0.13
N SER A 41 14.67 -0.58 0.29
CA SER A 41 14.47 -2.01 0.02
C SER A 41 13.25 -2.56 0.77
N LEU A 42 13.03 -2.09 2.00
CA LEU A 42 11.87 -2.43 2.81
C LEU A 42 10.61 -1.74 2.28
N GLN A 43 10.69 -0.48 1.85
CA GLN A 43 9.56 0.20 1.19
C GLN A 43 9.06 -0.59 -0.04
N ILE A 44 9.97 -1.06 -0.90
CA ILE A 44 9.64 -1.88 -2.08
C ILE A 44 8.90 -3.16 -1.68
N ARG A 45 9.39 -3.86 -0.64
CA ARG A 45 8.75 -5.11 -0.16
C ARG A 45 7.37 -4.86 0.41
N ILE A 46 7.21 -3.83 1.23
CA ILE A 46 5.91 -3.45 1.80
C ILE A 46 4.93 -3.08 0.68
N ARG A 47 5.36 -2.21 -0.25
CA ARG A 47 4.56 -1.83 -1.42
C ARG A 47 4.03 -3.03 -2.18
N GLN A 48 4.91 -3.98 -2.53
CA GLN A 48 4.54 -5.17 -3.28
C GLN A 48 3.49 -6.00 -2.54
N ALA A 49 3.67 -6.22 -1.22
CA ALA A 49 2.71 -6.95 -0.40
C ALA A 49 1.34 -6.26 -0.35
N ILE A 50 1.31 -4.93 -0.16
CA ILE A 50 0.05 -4.17 -0.07
C ILE A 50 -0.67 -4.12 -1.42
N ILE A 51 0.05 -3.90 -2.53
CA ILE A 51 -0.56 -3.94 -3.87
C ILE A 51 -1.17 -5.32 -4.14
N GLN A 52 -0.47 -6.40 -3.79
CA GLN A 52 -0.98 -7.76 -3.94
C GLN A 52 -2.25 -8.01 -3.09
N GLN A 53 -2.38 -7.40 -1.91
CA GLN A 53 -3.58 -7.54 -1.07
C GLN A 53 -4.80 -6.80 -1.61
N LEU A 54 -4.64 -5.88 -2.57
CA LEU A 54 -5.80 -5.32 -3.28
C LEU A 54 -6.49 -6.39 -4.14
N ASP A 55 -5.78 -7.45 -4.49
CA ASP A 55 -6.30 -8.64 -5.19
C ASP A 55 -6.84 -9.72 -4.25
N ASP A 56 -6.92 -9.46 -2.95
CA ASP A 56 -7.40 -10.46 -2.00
C ASP A 56 -8.85 -10.84 -2.26
N LYS A 57 -9.18 -12.11 -2.05
CA LYS A 57 -10.56 -12.60 -2.18
C LYS A 57 -11.47 -12.12 -1.05
N ASN A 58 -10.89 -11.73 0.08
CA ASN A 58 -11.61 -11.22 1.24
C ASN A 58 -11.66 -9.69 1.19
N THR A 59 -12.87 -9.13 1.25
CA THR A 59 -13.12 -7.68 1.15
C THR A 59 -12.59 -6.88 2.33
N ASP A 60 -12.49 -7.47 3.52
CA ASP A 60 -11.92 -6.80 4.69
C ASP A 60 -10.40 -6.68 4.55
N VAL A 61 -9.74 -7.70 3.98
CA VAL A 61 -8.32 -7.65 3.63
C VAL A 61 -8.05 -6.57 2.57
N GLN A 62 -8.89 -6.51 1.51
CA GLN A 62 -8.81 -5.42 0.53
C GLN A 62 -8.99 -4.04 1.18
N THR A 63 -9.95 -3.92 2.11
CA THR A 63 -10.26 -2.67 2.81
C THR A 63 -9.09 -2.19 3.66
N VAL A 64 -8.45 -3.09 4.43
CA VAL A 64 -7.28 -2.71 5.25
C VAL A 64 -6.05 -2.43 4.38
N ALA A 65 -5.89 -3.09 3.22
CA ALA A 65 -4.83 -2.78 2.26
C ALA A 65 -5.01 -1.36 1.67
N VAL A 66 -6.23 -1.00 1.26
CA VAL A 66 -6.55 0.38 0.82
C VAL A 66 -6.23 1.40 1.91
N ARG A 67 -6.59 1.11 3.17
CA ARG A 67 -6.24 1.99 4.30
C ARG A 67 -4.73 2.11 4.47
N CYS A 68 -3.99 1.02 4.28
CA CYS A 68 -2.53 1.00 4.38
C CYS A 68 -1.87 1.91 3.34
N LEU A 69 -2.40 2.00 2.11
CA LEU A 69 -1.89 2.90 1.07
C LEU A 69 -1.77 4.35 1.55
N SER A 70 -2.74 4.83 2.35
CA SER A 70 -2.68 6.17 2.95
C SER A 70 -1.45 6.36 3.84
N THR A 71 -1.10 5.36 4.65
CA THR A 71 0.11 5.37 5.48
C THR A 71 1.36 5.29 4.61
N LEU A 72 1.38 4.48 3.54
CA LEU A 72 2.54 4.41 2.64
C LEU A 72 2.83 5.78 2.00
N VAL A 73 1.80 6.49 1.52
CA VAL A 73 1.97 7.84 0.94
C VAL A 73 2.64 8.83 1.91
N ARG A 74 2.34 8.72 3.22
CA ARG A 74 2.94 9.60 4.23
C ARG A 74 4.35 9.18 4.66
N LYS A 75 4.69 7.91 4.53
CA LYS A 75 5.90 7.31 5.11
C LYS A 75 6.98 7.00 4.09
N PHE A 76 6.62 6.89 2.81
CA PHE A 76 7.54 6.53 1.74
C PHE A 76 8.13 7.75 1.06
N ASP A 77 9.23 7.55 0.36
CA ASP A 77 9.79 8.58 -0.50
C ASP A 77 8.94 8.79 -1.77
N SER A 78 9.14 9.93 -2.42
CA SER A 78 8.34 10.32 -3.59
C SER A 78 8.46 9.34 -4.76
N ALA A 79 9.58 8.65 -4.92
CA ALA A 79 9.75 7.67 -6.00
C ALA A 79 8.89 6.42 -5.74
N GLN A 80 8.89 5.92 -4.50
CA GLN A 80 8.04 4.79 -4.13
C GLN A 80 6.55 5.12 -4.18
N VAL A 81 6.16 6.35 -3.84
CA VAL A 81 4.77 6.82 -3.98
C VAL A 81 4.36 6.95 -5.45
N ALA A 82 5.25 7.45 -6.31
CA ALA A 82 5.00 7.52 -7.76
C ALA A 82 4.72 6.14 -8.33
N ASP A 83 5.55 5.15 -7.99
CA ASP A 83 5.37 3.76 -8.42
C ASP A 83 4.02 3.17 -7.95
N ILE A 84 3.54 3.52 -6.75
CA ILE A 84 2.21 3.09 -6.26
C ILE A 84 1.11 3.68 -7.14
N VAL A 85 1.15 5.00 -7.36
CA VAL A 85 0.13 5.73 -8.12
C VAL A 85 0.08 5.27 -9.58
N ASP A 86 1.24 5.13 -10.21
CA ASP A 86 1.36 4.63 -11.58
C ASP A 86 0.83 3.19 -11.69
N LYS A 87 1.24 2.31 -10.76
CA LYS A 87 0.76 0.93 -10.75
C LYS A 87 -0.76 0.85 -10.59
N LEU A 88 -1.35 1.61 -9.67
CA LEU A 88 -2.80 1.65 -9.50
C LEU A 88 -3.52 2.22 -10.74
N GLY A 89 -2.97 3.27 -11.35
CA GLY A 89 -3.48 3.82 -12.61
C GLY A 89 -3.49 2.79 -13.73
N SER A 90 -2.40 2.03 -13.88
CA SER A 90 -2.31 0.94 -14.86
C SER A 90 -3.34 -0.17 -14.61
N LEU A 91 -3.60 -0.52 -13.35
CA LEU A 91 -4.55 -1.56 -12.97
C LEU A 91 -6.00 -1.13 -13.20
N VAL A 92 -6.33 0.14 -12.92
CA VAL A 92 -7.64 0.73 -13.23
C VAL A 92 -7.91 0.74 -14.74
N ALA A 93 -6.87 0.99 -15.54
CA ALA A 93 -6.97 1.05 -17.00
C ALA A 93 -6.96 -0.34 -17.69
N ASP A 94 -6.49 -1.39 -17.01
CA ASP A 94 -6.40 -2.74 -17.58
C ASP A 94 -7.75 -3.44 -17.59
N ALA A 95 -8.30 -3.66 -18.79
CA ALA A 95 -9.56 -4.37 -19.00
C ALA A 95 -9.55 -5.82 -18.45
N LYS A 96 -8.37 -6.43 -18.24
CA LYS A 96 -8.26 -7.78 -17.64
C LYS A 96 -8.49 -7.78 -16.13
N GLN A 97 -8.41 -6.62 -15.50
CA GLN A 97 -8.49 -6.46 -14.05
C GLN A 97 -9.88 -5.98 -13.59
N GLU A 98 -10.92 -6.22 -14.41
CA GLU A 98 -12.30 -5.77 -14.18
C GLU A 98 -12.81 -6.10 -12.77
N ALA A 99 -12.51 -7.30 -12.26
CA ALA A 99 -13.01 -7.80 -10.99
C ALA A 99 -12.59 -6.95 -9.78
N ASN A 100 -11.43 -6.31 -9.83
CA ASN A 100 -10.86 -5.51 -8.72
C ASN A 100 -10.76 -4.01 -9.08
N ARG A 101 -11.31 -3.59 -10.22
CA ARG A 101 -11.18 -2.21 -10.73
C ARG A 101 -11.64 -1.17 -9.71
N ASP A 102 -12.76 -1.41 -9.05
CA ASP A 102 -13.29 -0.51 -8.02
C ASP A 102 -12.33 -0.36 -6.83
N VAL A 103 -11.72 -1.47 -6.39
CA VAL A 103 -10.74 -1.47 -5.30
C VAL A 103 -9.51 -0.66 -5.67
N TYR A 104 -8.97 -0.82 -6.89
CA TYR A 104 -7.85 0.01 -7.34
C TYR A 104 -8.23 1.48 -7.50
N GLY A 105 -9.44 1.77 -7.98
CA GLY A 105 -9.94 3.14 -8.11
C GLY A 105 -10.05 3.84 -6.76
N ILE A 106 -10.57 3.13 -5.74
CA ILE A 106 -10.60 3.62 -4.35
C ILE A 106 -9.19 3.77 -3.81
N GLY A 107 -8.29 2.81 -4.07
CA GLY A 107 -6.88 2.89 -3.68
C GLY A 107 -6.18 4.12 -4.28
N LEU A 108 -6.36 4.36 -5.58
CA LEU A 108 -5.79 5.51 -6.28
C LEU A 108 -6.32 6.83 -5.71
N ARG A 109 -7.64 6.94 -5.51
CA ARG A 109 -8.26 8.09 -4.85
C ARG A 109 -7.69 8.29 -3.45
N THR A 110 -7.50 7.21 -2.70
CA THR A 110 -6.95 7.25 -1.33
C THR A 110 -5.52 7.79 -1.32
N CYS A 111 -4.69 7.37 -2.28
CA CYS A 111 -3.35 7.93 -2.45
C CYS A 111 -3.39 9.43 -2.75
N ILE A 112 -4.23 9.85 -3.70
CA ILE A 112 -4.36 11.26 -4.10
C ILE A 112 -4.80 12.14 -2.92
N VAL A 113 -5.79 11.70 -2.14
CA VAL A 113 -6.28 12.44 -0.96
C VAL A 113 -5.24 12.48 0.17
N ALA A 114 -4.38 11.47 0.28
CA ALA A 114 -3.35 11.41 1.31
C ALA A 114 -2.11 12.28 1.00
N LEU A 115 -1.91 12.67 -0.27
CA LEU A 115 -0.83 13.56 -0.67
C LEU A 115 -1.04 14.96 -0.11
N LYS A 116 0.00 15.55 0.48
CA LYS A 116 -0.02 16.97 0.81
C LYS A 116 0.12 17.79 -0.47
N PRO A 117 -0.43 19.03 -0.52
CA PRO A 117 -0.30 19.89 -1.70
C PRO A 117 1.15 20.11 -2.16
N GLU A 118 2.09 20.17 -1.22
CA GLU A 118 3.53 20.31 -1.47
C GLU A 118 4.18 19.08 -2.12
N ASP A 119 3.66 17.88 -1.84
CA ASP A 119 4.14 16.63 -2.43
C ASP A 119 3.63 16.44 -3.86
N GLY A 120 2.52 17.09 -4.22
CA GLY A 120 1.95 17.01 -5.57
C GLY A 120 2.92 17.47 -6.66
N ARG A 121 3.69 18.54 -6.42
CA ARG A 121 4.72 18.99 -7.39
C ARG A 121 5.88 18.02 -7.50
N ARG A 122 6.27 17.39 -6.39
CA ARG A 122 7.38 16.42 -6.35
C ARG A 122 6.99 15.15 -7.10
N LEU A 123 5.75 14.69 -6.90
CA LEU A 123 5.21 13.53 -7.58
C LEU A 123 5.05 13.76 -9.08
N ALA A 124 4.56 14.94 -9.49
CA ALA A 124 4.40 15.29 -10.90
C ALA A 124 5.71 15.32 -11.69
N GLY A 125 6.86 15.49 -11.03
CA GLY A 125 8.18 15.38 -11.69
C GLY A 125 8.74 13.95 -11.71
N ALA A 126 8.10 13.00 -11.00
CA ALA A 126 8.52 11.61 -10.90
C ALA A 126 7.66 10.65 -11.77
N LEU A 127 6.47 11.10 -12.18
CA LEU A 127 5.59 10.45 -13.17
C LEU A 127 5.96 10.94 -14.58
#